data_AF-A0A2W1JV56-F1
#
_entry.id   AF-A0A2W1JV56-F1
#
_cell.length_a   1.000
_cell.length_b   1.000
_cell.length_c   1.000
_cell.angle_alpha   90.00
_cell.angle_beta   90.00
_cell.angle_gamma   90.00
#
_symmetry.space_group_name_H-M   'P 1'
#
loop_
_entity.id
_entity.type
_entity.pdbx_description
1 polymer ?
#
loop_
_entity_poly.entity_id
_entity_poly.type
_entity_poly.pdbx_seq_one_letter_code
_entity_poly.pdbx_strand_id
1 'polypeptide(L)'
;MRDSSEGMIELLNVSKKDEGYFLTISVPKNLQRRHFSFGVTSNTYSALCRIFDSRPLDRLTGLRYRYFWNGSTSGKIEINIFLGIRCEVGQDGKSIDFDVPHALAANLRWFHELEKFDEAEHLETKVSRQA
;
A
#
# COMPACT_ATOMS: atom_id res chain seq x y z
N MET A 1 2.43 22.82 6.94
CA MET A 1 3.00 21.50 7.32
C MET A 1 2.97 20.65 6.06
N ARG A 2 4.11 20.27 5.49
CA ARG A 2 4.11 19.32 4.36
C ARG A 2 3.69 17.98 4.95
N ASP A 3 2.50 17.47 4.61
CA ASP A 3 2.14 16.08 4.90
C ASP A 3 3.14 15.20 4.13
N SER A 4 4.25 14.80 4.77
CA SER A 4 5.22 13.92 4.15
C SER A 4 4.75 12.47 4.31
N SER A 5 4.88 11.69 3.24
CA SER A 5 4.59 10.24 3.23
C SER A 5 5.69 9.40 3.92
N GLU A 6 6.65 10.05 4.59
CA GLU A 6 7.88 9.42 5.09
C GLU A 6 7.63 8.30 6.11
N GLY A 7 6.56 8.43 6.92
CA GLY A 7 6.14 7.43 7.90
C GLY A 7 5.02 6.48 7.44
N MET A 8 4.55 6.60 6.19
CA MET A 8 3.42 5.83 5.69
C MET A 8 3.87 4.51 5.04
N ILE A 9 3.02 3.49 5.11
CA ILE A 9 3.22 2.26 4.35
C ILE A 9 2.97 2.55 2.87
N GLU A 10 3.97 2.27 2.03
CA GLU A 10 3.85 2.41 0.58
C GLU A 10 3.36 1.09 -0.04
N LEU A 11 2.34 1.17 -0.89
CA LEU A 11 1.92 0.06 -1.74
C LEU A 11 2.81 0.10 -2.98
N LEU A 12 3.71 -0.88 -3.12
CA LEU A 12 4.73 -0.84 -4.16
C LEU A 12 4.26 -1.52 -5.45
N ASN A 13 3.62 -2.68 -5.33
CA ASN A 13 3.17 -3.46 -6.46
C ASN A 13 2.10 -4.47 -6.05
N VAL A 14 1.23 -4.83 -6.99
CA VAL A 14 0.38 -6.01 -6.90
C VAL A 14 0.70 -6.93 -8.08
N SER A 15 0.82 -8.23 -7.83
CA SER A 15 1.18 -9.20 -8.86
C SER A 15 0.34 -10.46 -8.76
N LYS A 16 0.14 -11.11 -9.92
CA LYS A 16 -0.38 -12.46 -10.02
C LYS A 16 0.78 -13.38 -10.40
N LYS A 17 1.00 -14.46 -9.64
CA LYS A 17 2.01 -15.48 -9.91
C LYS A 17 1.36 -16.85 -9.80
N ASP A 18 1.48 -17.65 -10.85
CA ASP A 18 0.84 -18.97 -10.96
C ASP A 18 -0.66 -18.90 -10.59
N GLU A 19 -1.01 -19.46 -9.43
CA GLU A 19 -2.37 -19.52 -8.88
C GLU A 19 -2.65 -18.47 -7.78
N GLY A 20 -1.66 -17.68 -7.39
CA GLY A 20 -1.73 -16.74 -6.27
C GLY A 20 -1.69 -15.26 -6.65
N TYR A 21 -2.20 -14.43 -5.74
CA TYR A 21 -2.11 -12.97 -5.81
C TYR A 21 -1.27 -12.45 -4.66
N PHE A 22 -0.41 -11.48 -4.92
CA PHE A 22 0.53 -10.95 -3.94
C PHE A 22 0.56 -9.43 -3.95
N LEU A 23 0.60 -8.84 -2.76
CA LEU A 23 0.88 -7.42 -2.57
C LEU A 23 2.29 -7.27 -2.01
N THR A 24 3.06 -6.37 -2.60
CA THR A 24 4.34 -5.92 -2.07
C THR A 24 4.18 -4.52 -1.47
N ILE A 25 4.58 -4.36 -0.21
CA ILE A 25 4.55 -3.09 0.51
C ILE A 25 5.95 -2.69 0.98
N SER A 26 6.12 -1.40 1.23
CA SER A 26 7.25 -0.85 1.96
C SER A 26 6.80 -0.34 3.32
N VAL A 27 7.43 -0.82 4.38
CA VAL A 27 7.11 -0.45 5.75
C VAL A 27 8.28 0.34 6.35
N PRO A 28 8.07 1.61 6.76
CA PRO A 28 9.06 2.36 7.50
C PRO A 28 9.02 2.02 9.00
N LYS A 29 10.17 1.75 9.62
CA LYS A 29 10.32 1.58 11.07
C LYS A 29 11.72 1.95 11.53
N ASN A 30 11.86 2.73 12.61
CA ASN A 30 13.16 3.08 13.24
C ASN A 30 14.22 3.56 12.23
N LEU A 31 13.85 4.50 11.35
CA LEU A 31 14.69 5.04 10.25
C LEU A 31 15.10 4.01 9.18
N GLN A 32 14.64 2.76 9.30
CA GLN A 32 14.78 1.73 8.28
C GLN A 32 13.52 1.64 7.44
N ARG A 33 13.67 1.09 6.24
CA ARG A 33 12.58 0.79 5.34
C ARG A 33 12.80 -0.60 4.78
N ARG A 34 11.86 -1.51 5.05
CA ARG A 34 11.89 -2.89 4.55
C ARG A 34 10.70 -3.17 3.66
N HIS A 35 10.85 -4.15 2.78
CA HIS A 35 9.82 -4.53 1.83
C HIS A 35 9.30 -5.92 2.15
N PHE A 36 7.98 -6.07 2.12
CA PHE A 36 7.32 -7.33 2.45
C PHE A 36 6.36 -7.71 1.35
N SER A 37 6.28 -9.00 1.05
CA SER A 37 5.34 -9.56 0.08
C SER A 37 4.49 -10.63 0.74
N PHE A 38 3.17 -10.48 0.66
CA PHE A 38 2.24 -11.44 1.24
C PHE A 38 1.09 -11.75 0.28
N GLY A 39 0.52 -12.95 0.46
CA GLY A 39 -0.62 -13.41 -0.33
C GLY A 39 -1.88 -12.61 -0.03
N VAL A 40 -2.66 -12.31 -1.06
CA VAL A 40 -3.94 -11.61 -0.95
C VAL A 40 -5.03 -12.38 -1.69
N THR A 41 -6.29 -12.11 -1.34
CA THR A 41 -7.43 -12.71 -2.05
C THR A 41 -7.60 -12.10 -3.44
N SER A 42 -8.32 -12.77 -4.32
CA SER A 42 -8.66 -12.22 -5.65
C SER A 42 -9.47 -10.91 -5.57
N ASN A 43 -10.30 -10.76 -4.52
CA ASN A 43 -11.06 -9.53 -4.31
C ASN A 43 -10.13 -8.38 -3.89
N THR A 44 -9.20 -8.66 -2.97
CA THR A 44 -8.16 -7.70 -2.55
C THR A 44 -7.27 -7.31 -3.73
N TYR A 45 -6.86 -8.27 -4.57
CA TYR A 45 -6.10 -8.03 -5.79
C TYR A 45 -6.84 -7.05 -6.71
N SER A 46 -8.12 -7.29 -6.97
CA SER A 46 -8.95 -6.43 -7.82
C SER A 46 -9.05 -5.00 -7.26
N ALA A 47 -9.20 -4.86 -5.95
CA ALA A 47 -9.23 -3.55 -5.28
C ALA A 47 -7.87 -2.82 -5.40
N LEU A 48 -6.76 -3.55 -5.23
CA LEU A 48 -5.41 -2.99 -5.39
C LEU A 48 -5.14 -2.55 -6.84
N CYS A 49 -5.57 -3.31 -7.84
CA CYS A 49 -5.49 -2.87 -9.23
C CYS A 49 -6.19 -1.52 -9.44
N ARG A 50 -7.40 -1.33 -8.90
CA ARG A 50 -8.11 -0.04 -8.97
C ARG A 50 -7.36 1.09 -8.28
N ILE A 51 -6.69 0.82 -7.17
CA ILE A 51 -5.82 1.80 -6.49
C ILE A 51 -4.66 2.20 -7.41
N PHE A 52 -3.93 1.23 -7.99
CA PHE A 52 -2.79 1.49 -8.87
C PHE A 52 -3.18 2.12 -10.22
N ASP A 53 -4.38 1.86 -10.71
CA ASP A 53 -4.92 2.49 -11.92
C ASP A 53 -5.45 3.91 -11.64
N SER A 54 -5.67 4.26 -10.37
CA SER A 54 -6.14 5.59 -10.00
C SER A 54 -5.06 6.65 -10.29
N ARG A 55 -5.46 7.71 -10.99
CA ARG A 55 -4.59 8.86 -11.31
C ARG A 55 -5.32 10.17 -10.95
N PRO A 56 -5.42 10.49 -9.66
CA PRO A 56 -6.28 11.58 -9.20
C PRO A 56 -5.65 12.97 -9.26
N LEU A 57 -4.37 13.05 -9.58
CA LEU A 57 -3.63 14.28 -9.85
C LEU A 57 -3.51 14.42 -11.37
N ASP A 58 -3.56 15.65 -11.88
CA ASP A 58 -3.50 15.91 -13.32
C ASP A 58 -2.25 15.33 -13.97
N ARG A 59 -2.40 14.89 -15.23
CA ARG A 59 -1.44 14.06 -15.96
C ARG A 59 -0.12 14.79 -16.25
N LEU A 60 0.76 14.88 -15.26
CA LEU A 60 2.17 15.14 -15.50
C LEU A 60 2.77 13.91 -16.18
N THR A 61 2.89 13.98 -17.50
CA THR A 61 3.50 12.92 -18.31
C THR A 61 4.95 12.68 -17.85
N GLY A 62 5.33 11.41 -17.68
CA GLY A 62 6.69 11.01 -17.29
C GLY A 62 6.96 10.86 -15.79
N LEU A 63 6.02 11.24 -14.90
CA LEU A 63 6.19 11.03 -13.46
C LEU A 63 5.51 9.75 -12.97
N ARG A 64 6.20 9.05 -12.06
CA ARG A 64 5.70 7.82 -11.43
C ARG A 64 4.80 8.16 -10.25
N TYR A 65 3.59 7.61 -10.24
CA TYR A 65 2.71 7.66 -9.08
C TYR A 65 3.22 6.75 -7.96
N ARG A 66 3.06 7.22 -6.72
CA ARG A 66 3.31 6.45 -5.50
C ARG A 66 2.05 6.45 -4.66
N TYR A 67 1.77 5.33 -4.02
CA TYR A 67 0.53 5.11 -3.27
C TYR A 67 0.88 4.73 -1.85
N PHE A 68 0.33 5.45 -0.88
CA PHE A 68 0.61 5.24 0.53
C PHE A 68 -0.68 5.09 1.29
N TRP A 69 -0.74 4.11 2.19
CA TRP A 69 -1.82 4.09 3.16
C TRP A 69 -1.57 5.17 4.21
N ASN A 70 -2.51 6.11 4.33
CA ASN A 70 -2.39 7.26 5.23
C ASN A 70 -2.78 6.97 6.69
N GLY A 71 -3.06 5.70 7.01
CA GLY A 71 -3.50 5.26 8.33
C GLY A 71 -5.00 5.34 8.58
N SER A 72 -5.77 5.99 7.68
CA SER A 72 -7.22 6.08 7.84
C SER A 72 -7.93 4.82 7.34
N THR A 73 -8.93 4.43 8.12
CA THR A 73 -9.93 3.41 7.78
C THR A 73 -11.29 3.94 8.21
N SER A 74 -12.31 3.85 7.35
CA SER A 74 -13.66 4.28 7.69
C SER A 74 -14.71 3.32 7.12
N GLY A 75 -15.95 3.40 7.61
CA GLY A 75 -17.06 2.54 7.16
C GLY A 75 -17.33 1.34 8.08
N LYS A 76 -18.59 0.89 8.06
CA LYS A 76 -19.20 -0.08 8.99
C LYS A 76 -19.94 -1.20 8.22
N ILE A 77 -19.36 -1.70 7.13
CA ILE A 77 -19.95 -2.80 6.36
C ILE A 77 -19.14 -4.06 6.67
N GLU A 78 -19.81 -5.18 6.98
CA GLU A 78 -19.19 -6.38 7.57
C GLU A 78 -18.02 -6.99 6.75
N ILE A 79 -17.92 -6.67 5.46
CA ILE A 79 -16.95 -7.31 4.54
C ILE A 79 -15.91 -6.31 3.99
N ASN A 80 -16.34 -5.05 3.81
CA ASN A 80 -15.65 -4.03 3.04
C ASN A 80 -15.53 -2.74 3.85
N ILE A 81 -14.37 -2.09 3.78
CA ILE A 81 -14.10 -0.83 4.46
C ILE A 81 -13.44 0.17 3.50
N PHE A 82 -13.55 1.45 3.82
CA PHE A 82 -12.82 2.50 3.11
C PHE A 82 -11.41 2.63 3.67
N LEU A 83 -10.42 2.55 2.80
CA LEU A 83 -9.00 2.72 3.10
C LEU A 83 -8.51 4.01 2.48
N GLY A 84 -7.97 4.92 3.30
CA GLY A 84 -7.42 6.19 2.81
C GLY A 84 -6.06 6.00 2.17
N ILE A 85 -5.97 6.25 0.87
CA ILE A 85 -4.73 6.18 0.09
C ILE A 85 -4.30 7.58 -0.32
N ARG A 86 -3.12 7.98 0.15
CA ARG A 86 -2.39 9.14 -0.35
C ARG A 86 -1.69 8.77 -1.64
N CYS A 87 -2.07 9.43 -2.72
CA CYS A 87 -1.45 9.33 -4.04
C CYS A 87 -0.50 10.51 -4.22
N GLU A 88 0.77 10.24 -4.54
CA GLU A 88 1.78 11.27 -4.78
C GLU A 88 2.33 11.20 -6.21
N VAL A 89 2.56 12.36 -6.82
CA VAL A 89 3.27 12.50 -8.10
C VAL A 89 4.12 13.78 -8.04
N GLY A 90 5.43 13.65 -8.28
CA GLY A 90 6.34 14.78 -8.14
C GLY A 90 6.35 15.36 -6.71
N GLN A 91 5.94 16.62 -6.56
CA GLN A 91 5.81 17.30 -5.27
C GLN A 91 4.36 17.36 -4.76
N ASP A 92 3.40 16.87 -5.55
CA ASP A 92 1.98 16.94 -5.26
C ASP A 92 1.49 15.64 -4.61
N GLY A 93 0.49 15.77 -3.73
CA GLY A 93 -0.13 14.64 -3.05
C GLY A 93 -1.61 14.87 -2.77
N LYS A 94 -2.43 13.83 -2.94
CA LYS A 94 -3.87 13.87 -2.66
C LYS A 94 -4.32 12.55 -2.03
N SER A 95 -5.13 12.63 -0.98
CA SER A 95 -5.74 11.46 -0.33
C SER A 95 -7.10 11.16 -0.95
N ILE A 96 -7.38 9.88 -1.20
CA ILE A 96 -8.66 9.36 -1.68
C ILE A 96 -8.97 8.07 -0.94
N ASP A 97 -10.24 7.88 -0.60
CA ASP A 97 -10.71 6.65 0.02
C ASP A 97 -11.09 5.61 -1.03
N PHE A 98 -10.64 4.37 -0.83
CA PHE A 98 -10.97 3.24 -1.68
C PHE A 98 -11.73 2.18 -0.89
N ASP A 99 -12.81 1.66 -1.47
CA ASP A 99 -13.49 0.48 -0.92
C ASP A 99 -12.63 -0.77 -1.13
N VAL A 100 -12.23 -1.40 -0.03
CA VAL A 100 -11.35 -2.58 -0.01
C VAL A 100 -11.85 -3.64 0.97
N PRO A 101 -11.47 -4.92 0.77
CA PRO A 101 -11.75 -5.95 1.76
C PRO A 101 -11.08 -5.65 3.11
N HIS A 102 -11.80 -5.90 4.21
CA HIS A 102 -11.31 -5.66 5.58
C HIS A 102 -9.94 -6.30 5.85
N ALA A 103 -9.70 -7.50 5.30
CA ALA A 103 -8.43 -8.22 5.45
C ALA A 103 -7.20 -7.42 4.97
N LEU A 104 -7.33 -6.58 3.94
CA LEU A 104 -6.23 -5.73 3.49
C LEU A 104 -5.84 -4.72 4.57
N ALA A 105 -6.84 -4.04 5.14
CA ALA A 105 -6.61 -3.05 6.18
C ALA A 105 -6.05 -3.68 7.46
N ALA A 106 -6.55 -4.86 7.84
CA ALA A 106 -6.01 -5.62 8.97
C ALA A 106 -4.52 -5.97 8.76
N ASN A 107 -4.13 -6.40 7.56
CA ASN A 107 -2.72 -6.69 7.24
C ASN A 107 -1.86 -5.42 7.31
N LEU A 108 -2.30 -4.32 6.71
CA LEU A 108 -1.56 -3.05 6.75
C LEU A 108 -1.43 -2.52 8.19
N ARG A 109 -2.49 -2.64 8.99
CA ARG A 109 -2.52 -2.30 10.41
C ARG A 109 -1.49 -3.12 11.20
N TRP A 110 -1.47 -4.44 11.00
CA TRP A 110 -0.49 -5.32 11.64
C TRP A 110 0.94 -4.89 11.31
N PHE A 111 1.26 -4.65 10.03
CA PHE A 111 2.59 -4.15 9.64
C PHE A 111 2.95 -2.79 10.25
N HIS A 112 1.97 -1.90 10.42
CA HIS A 112 2.19 -0.59 11.04
C HIS A 112 2.48 -0.71 12.54
N GLU A 113 1.84 -1.67 13.21
CA GLU A 113 1.94 -1.89 14.65
C GLU A 113 3.20 -2.68 15.07
N LEU A 114 3.83 -3.41 14.16
CA LEU A 114 5.10 -4.13 14.41
C LEU A 114 6.14 -3.24 15.09
N GLU A 115 6.64 -3.61 16.27
CA GLU A 115 7.72 -2.89 16.94
C GLU A 115 9.07 -3.09 16.25
N LYS A 116 9.29 -4.32 15.75
CA LYS A 116 10.48 -4.77 15.02
C LYS A 116 10.04 -5.64 13.84
N PHE A 117 10.94 -5.83 12.87
CA PHE A 117 10.65 -6.60 11.67
C PHE A 117 10.81 -8.11 11.84
N ASP A 118 11.32 -8.57 12.98
CA ASP A 118 11.62 -9.98 13.25
C ASP A 118 10.39 -10.88 13.02
N GLU A 119 9.19 -10.41 13.39
CA GLU A 119 7.92 -11.13 13.20
C GLU A 119 7.51 -11.28 11.72
N ALA A 120 7.99 -10.40 10.84
CA ALA A 120 7.65 -10.35 9.43
C ALA A 120 8.81 -10.76 8.50
N GLU A 121 9.96 -11.17 9.04
CA GLU A 121 11.18 -11.46 8.27
C GLU A 121 10.95 -12.52 7.20
N HIS A 122 10.12 -13.53 7.48
CA HIS A 122 9.75 -14.58 6.53
C HIS A 122 8.94 -14.08 5.31
N LEU A 123 8.40 -12.86 5.37
CA LEU A 123 7.71 -12.19 4.27
C LEU A 123 8.60 -11.17 3.55
N GLU A 124 9.83 -10.96 4.03
CA GLU A 124 10.74 -9.96 3.49
C GLU A 124 11.11 -10.31 2.05
N THR A 125 11.09 -9.29 1.18
CA THR A 125 11.41 -9.45 -0.23
C THR A 125 12.43 -8.42 -0.68
N LYS A 126 13.34 -8.85 -1.55
CA LYS A 126 14.25 -7.94 -2.24
C LYS A 126 13.51 -7.33 -3.42
N VAL A 127 13.00 -6.12 -3.25
CA VAL A 127 12.52 -5.33 -4.39
C VAL A 127 13.73 -4.94 -5.21
N SER A 128 13.97 -5.66 -6.31
CA SER A 128 14.94 -5.27 -7.31
C SER A 128 14.43 -4.00 -7.96
N ARG A 129 15.16 -2.88 -7.82
CA ARG A 129 14.90 -1.68 -8.62
C ARG A 129 15.07 -2.09 -10.08
N GLN A 130 13.99 -2.33 -10.81
CA GLN A 130 14.07 -2.31 -12.26
C GLN A 130 14.43 -0.87 -12.63
N ALA A 131 15.65 -0.74 -13.15
CA ALA A 131 16.23 0.47 -13.70
C ALA A 131 15.50 0.88 -14.99
#